data_AF-A0A0S8AXK0-F1
#
_entry.id   AF-A0A0S8AXK0-F1
#
_cell.length_a   1.000
_cell.length_b   1.000
_cell.length_c   1.000
_cell.angle_alpha   90.00
_cell.angle_beta   90.00
_cell.angle_gamma   90.00
#
_symmetry.space_group_name_H-M   'P 1'
#
loop_
_entity.id
_entity.type
_entity.pdbx_description
1 polymer ?
#
loop_
_entity_poly.entity_id
_entity_poly.type
_entity_poly.pdbx_seq_one_letter_code
_entity_poly.pdbx_strand_id
1 'polypeptide(L)'
;MSTVDRRQFLGAGAASLLVVGGGLGCTVEEQGRPGAASEGSPFDRPLGFQSYGVRREIERDFVGTLERVRELGYASVEMCSPRGNYYRTAGYGNLTDLPPA
;
A
#
# COMPACT_ATOMS: atom_id res chain seq x y z
N MET A 1 -13.98 14.14 -30.53
CA MET A 1 -13.55 13.24 -29.42
C MET A 1 -14.47 12.04 -29.42
N SER A 2 -13.94 10.84 -29.62
CA SER A 2 -14.74 9.63 -29.56
C SER A 2 -14.92 9.23 -28.10
N THR A 3 -16.16 9.23 -27.61
CA THR A 3 -16.49 8.82 -26.24
C THR A 3 -16.42 7.31 -26.14
N VAL A 4 -15.44 6.78 -25.42
CA VAL A 4 -15.31 5.33 -25.18
C VAL A 4 -16.28 4.95 -24.05
N ASP A 5 -17.22 4.05 -24.35
CA ASP A 5 -18.17 3.53 -23.36
C ASP A 5 -17.51 2.53 -22.40
N ARG A 6 -18.04 2.42 -21.18
CA ARG A 6 -17.53 1.49 -20.15
C ARG A 6 -17.42 0.05 -20.67
N ARG A 7 -18.35 -0.40 -21.51
CA ARG A 7 -18.32 -1.75 -22.11
C ARG A 7 -17.21 -1.90 -23.13
N GLN A 8 -16.90 -0.84 -23.90
CA GLN A 8 -15.77 -0.84 -24.82
C GLN A 8 -14.43 -0.85 -24.08
N PHE A 9 -14.31 -0.10 -22.98
CA PHE A 9 -13.11 -0.10 -22.14
C PHE A 9 -12.84 -1.48 -21.52
N LEU A 10 -13.88 -2.11 -20.95
CA LEU A 10 -13.77 -3.45 -20.35
C LEU A 10 -13.55 -4.55 -21.42
N GLY A 11 -14.20 -4.43 -22.58
CA GLY A 11 -14.04 -5.38 -23.68
C GLY A 11 -12.66 -5.33 -24.33
N ALA A 12 -12.07 -4.14 -24.47
CA ALA A 12 -10.70 -3.98 -24.97
C ALA A 12 -9.65 -4.57 -24.00
N GLY A 13 -9.89 -4.49 -22.69
CA GLY A 13 -9.05 -5.14 -21.66
C GLY A 13 -9.12 -6.67 -21.71
N ALA A 14 -10.31 -7.25 -21.90
CA ALA A 14 -10.46 -8.71 -21.98
C ALA A 14 -9.78 -9.32 -23.23
N ALA A 15 -9.80 -8.62 -24.37
CA ALA A 15 -9.16 -9.08 -25.60
C ALA A 15 -7.62 -9.09 -25.53
N SER A 16 -7.02 -8.28 -24.65
CA SER A 16 -5.56 -8.21 -24.46
C SER A 16 -5.00 -9.27 -23.50
N LEU A 17 -5.86 -9.95 -22.72
CA LEU A 17 -5.46 -11.10 -21.88
C LEU A 17 -5.15 -12.39 -22.67
N LEU A 18 -5.72 -12.56 -23.87
CA LEU A 18 -5.63 -13.83 -24.61
C LEU A 18 -4.48 -13.90 -25.62
N VAL A 19 -3.80 -12.77 -25.90
CA VAL A 19 -2.65 -12.72 -26.83
C VAL A 19 -1.30 -12.59 -26.09
N VAL A 20 -1.31 -12.32 -24.78
CA VAL A 20 -0.13 -12.47 -23.92
C VAL A 20 -0.37 -13.66 -23.01
N GLY A 21 0.02 -14.85 -23.46
CA GLY A 21 0.20 -15.97 -22.56
C GLY A 21 1.13 -15.55 -21.42
N GLY A 22 0.57 -15.43 -20.21
CA GLY A 22 1.36 -15.31 -18.97
C GLY A 22 1.45 -13.94 -18.30
N GLY A 23 0.55 -12.98 -18.56
CA GLY A 23 0.73 -11.61 -18.06
C GLY A 23 -0.38 -10.98 -17.19
N LEU A 24 -1.48 -11.67 -16.91
CA LEU A 24 -2.56 -11.09 -16.08
C LEU A 24 -3.16 -12.08 -15.09
N GLY A 25 -2.29 -12.90 -14.51
CA GLY A 25 -2.48 -13.31 -13.14
C GLY A 25 -1.96 -12.18 -12.26
N CYS A 26 -2.84 -11.46 -11.59
CA CYS A 26 -2.55 -11.13 -10.19
C CYS A 26 -2.56 -12.44 -9.38
N THR A 27 -1.81 -13.45 -9.80
CA THR A 27 -1.12 -14.28 -8.83
C THR A 27 -0.04 -13.36 -8.32
N VAL A 28 -0.40 -12.58 -7.29
CA VAL A 28 0.58 -12.35 -6.23
C VAL A 28 0.93 -13.76 -5.79
N GLU A 29 1.92 -14.34 -6.45
CA GLU A 29 2.73 -15.35 -5.82
C GLU A 29 3.17 -14.69 -4.53
N GLU A 30 2.64 -15.23 -3.44
CA GLU A 30 3.27 -15.23 -2.14
C GLU A 30 4.77 -15.39 -2.35
N GLN A 31 5.51 -14.28 -2.39
CA GLN A 31 6.92 -14.32 -2.09
C GLN A 31 7.04 -14.58 -0.59
N GLY A 32 6.78 -15.83 -0.21
CA GLY A 32 7.53 -16.61 0.78
C GLY A 32 7.78 -15.98 2.14
N ARG A 33 6.96 -15.04 2.60
CA ARG A 33 6.98 -14.63 3.99
C ARG A 33 5.64 -15.07 4.57
N PRO A 34 5.61 -16.04 5.51
CA PRO A 34 4.37 -16.31 6.23
C PRO A 34 3.92 -14.96 6.79
N GLY A 35 2.81 -14.45 6.27
CA GLY A 35 2.14 -13.31 6.84
C GLY A 35 1.79 -13.76 8.24
N ALA A 36 2.63 -13.40 9.22
CA ALA A 36 2.41 -13.76 10.61
C ALA A 36 0.97 -13.40 10.89
N ALA A 37 0.14 -14.40 11.19
CA ALA A 37 -1.25 -14.20 11.55
C ALA A 37 -1.24 -13.08 12.58
N SER A 38 -1.75 -11.92 12.20
CA SER A 38 -1.68 -10.75 13.06
C SER A 38 -2.63 -11.06 14.20
N GLU A 39 -2.10 -11.32 15.39
CA GLU A 39 -2.90 -11.38 16.60
C GLU A 39 -3.78 -10.12 16.62
N GLY A 40 -5.10 -10.31 16.50
CA GLY A 40 -6.09 -9.22 16.47
C GLY A 40 -6.68 -8.82 15.11
N SER A 41 -6.23 -9.37 13.96
CA SER A 41 -6.92 -9.11 12.68
C SER A 41 -8.18 -10.01 12.55
N PRO A 42 -9.36 -9.45 12.21
CA PRO A 42 -10.54 -10.26 11.89
C PRO A 42 -10.45 -10.91 10.50
N PHE A 43 -9.34 -10.71 9.78
CA PHE A 43 -9.08 -11.28 8.47
C PHE A 43 -7.92 -12.27 8.56
N ASP A 44 -7.89 -13.27 7.67
CA ASP A 44 -6.78 -14.24 7.52
C ASP A 44 -5.49 -13.62 6.96
N ARG A 45 -5.30 -12.31 7.13
CA ARG A 45 -4.16 -11.54 6.66
C ARG A 45 -3.91 -10.32 7.56
N PRO A 46 -2.64 -9.87 7.68
CA PRO A 46 -2.31 -8.62 8.34
C PRO A 46 -2.94 -7.43 7.61
N LEU A 47 -3.45 -6.47 8.38
CA LEU A 47 -3.98 -5.21 7.83
C LEU A 47 -2.90 -4.14 7.77
N GLY A 48 -2.81 -3.47 6.63
CA GLY A 48 -2.04 -2.24 6.47
C GLY A 48 -2.93 -1.03 6.33
N PHE A 49 -2.35 0.17 6.41
CA PHE A 49 -3.05 1.42 6.14
C PHE A 49 -2.19 2.38 5.33
N GLN A 50 -2.84 3.31 4.63
CA GLN A 50 -2.18 4.40 3.91
C GLN A 50 -1.88 5.57 4.85
N SER A 51 -0.63 6.04 4.90
CA SER A 51 -0.17 7.01 5.91
C SER A 51 -0.86 8.38 5.86
N TYR A 52 -1.46 8.77 4.72
CA TYR A 52 -2.10 10.09 4.56
C TYR A 52 -3.22 10.35 5.56
N GLY A 53 -3.94 9.31 5.98
CA GLY A 53 -5.08 9.40 6.89
C GLY A 53 -4.70 9.91 8.28
N VAL A 54 -3.46 9.65 8.72
CA VAL A 54 -2.93 10.05 10.05
C VAL A 54 -1.69 10.94 9.92
N ARG A 55 -1.51 11.59 8.77
CA ARG A 55 -0.28 12.35 8.47
C ARG A 55 -0.01 13.48 9.45
N ARG A 56 -1.05 14.12 9.99
CA ARG A 56 -0.90 15.25 10.93
C ARG A 56 -0.44 14.75 12.29
N GLU A 57 -0.92 13.58 12.70
CA GLU A 57 -0.50 12.89 13.90
C GLU A 57 0.95 12.43 13.77
N ILE A 58 1.33 11.87 12.61
CA ILE A 58 2.71 11.49 12.31
C ILE A 58 3.65 12.71 12.31
N GLU A 59 3.24 13.82 11.71
CA GLU A 59 3.98 15.10 11.72
C GLU A 59 4.27 15.59 13.15
N ARG A 60 3.30 15.41 14.07
CA ARG A 60 3.41 15.84 15.46
C ARG A 60 4.20 14.85 16.33
N ASP A 61 3.98 13.56 16.16
CA ASP A 61 4.44 12.48 17.03
C ASP A 61 4.56 11.18 16.21
N PHE A 62 5.68 11.01 15.52
CA PHE A 62 5.91 9.86 14.64
C PHE A 62 5.81 8.53 15.39
N VAL A 63 6.57 8.38 16.48
CA VAL A 63 6.67 7.11 17.23
C VAL A 63 5.34 6.79 17.91
N GLY A 64 4.80 7.72 18.70
CA GLY A 64 3.57 7.48 19.45
C GLY A 64 2.36 7.29 18.54
N THR A 65 2.36 7.86 17.34
CA THR A 65 1.29 7.56 16.35
C THR A 65 1.40 6.13 15.82
N LEU A 66 2.60 5.65 15.49
CA LEU A 66 2.77 4.28 15.02
C LEU A 66 2.48 3.24 16.11
N GLU A 67 2.82 3.53 17.38
CA GLU A 67 2.46 2.68 18.52
C GLU A 67 0.93 2.55 18.67
N ARG A 68 0.20 3.68 18.66
CA ARG A 68 -1.27 3.67 18.69
C ARG A 68 -1.87 2.90 17.52
N VAL A 69 -1.31 3.05 16.32
CA VAL A 69 -1.79 2.33 15.13
C VAL A 69 -1.50 0.82 15.23
N ARG A 70 -0.38 0.42 15.84
CA ARG A 70 -0.06 -0.98 16.15
C ARG A 70 -1.01 -1.58 17.18
N GLU A 71 -1.38 -0.82 18.21
CA GLU A 71 -2.39 -1.21 19.21
C GLU A 71 -3.77 -1.43 18.60
N LEU A 72 -4.12 -0.67 17.54
CA LEU A 72 -5.35 -0.86 16.77
C LEU A 72 -5.33 -2.11 15.86
N GLY A 73 -4.22 -2.84 15.79
CA GLY A 73 -4.11 -4.09 15.03
C GLY A 73 -3.61 -3.93 13.59
N TYR A 74 -3.15 -2.74 13.20
CA TYR A 74 -2.45 -2.58 11.92
C TYR A 74 -1.01 -3.08 12.04
N ALA A 75 -0.58 -3.81 11.02
CA ALA A 75 0.71 -4.49 10.94
C ALA A 75 1.66 -3.87 9.91
N SER A 76 1.16 -3.02 9.01
CA SER A 76 1.99 -2.35 7.99
C SER A 76 1.50 -0.93 7.65
N VAL A 77 2.44 -0.11 7.19
CA VAL A 77 2.21 1.26 6.72
C VAL A 77 2.54 1.30 5.23
N GLU A 78 1.60 1.77 4.41
CA GLU A 78 1.87 2.22 3.05
C GLU A 78 2.14 3.72 3.08
N MET A 79 3.16 4.16 2.35
CA MET A 79 3.63 5.53 2.38
C MET A 79 3.04 6.34 1.22
N CYS A 80 2.25 7.37 1.53
CA CYS A 80 1.48 8.12 0.54
C CYS A 80 2.27 9.13 -0.31
N SER A 81 3.60 9.10 -0.31
CA SER A 81 4.43 10.10 -1.00
C SER A 81 5.82 9.57 -1.37
N PRO A 82 6.42 10.08 -2.45
CA PRO A 82 7.78 9.70 -2.82
C PRO A 82 8.79 10.18 -1.77
N ARG A 83 9.85 9.39 -1.60
CA ARG A 83 10.98 9.71 -0.72
C ARG A 83 11.66 10.98 -1.26
N GLY A 84 11.88 11.99 -0.42
CA GLY A 84 12.43 13.27 -0.86
C GLY A 84 12.23 14.39 0.17
N ASN A 85 12.17 15.64 -0.31
CA ASN A 85 11.96 16.82 0.54
C ASN A 85 10.70 16.68 1.41
N TYR A 86 9.64 16.09 0.84
CA TYR A 86 8.38 15.85 1.55
C TYR A 86 8.58 15.03 2.85
N TYR A 87 9.42 14.00 2.85
CA TYR A 87 9.66 13.21 4.06
C TYR A 87 10.35 14.00 5.17
N ARG A 88 11.25 14.92 4.80
CA ARG A 88 11.98 15.77 5.75
C ARG A 88 11.05 16.75 6.47
N THR A 89 10.01 17.23 5.78
CA THR A 89 9.10 18.24 6.31
C THR A 89 7.81 17.66 6.91
N ALA A 90 7.41 16.45 6.51
CA ALA A 90 6.12 15.85 6.87
C ALA A 90 6.22 14.78 7.98
N GLY A 91 7.16 14.92 8.93
CA GLY A 91 7.31 14.00 10.06
C GLY A 91 7.94 12.64 9.75
N TYR A 92 8.19 12.33 8.47
CA TYR A 92 8.83 11.09 8.03
C TYR A 92 10.36 11.16 7.95
N GLY A 93 10.99 12.13 8.63
CA GLY A 93 12.43 12.38 8.55
C GLY A 93 13.25 11.14 8.91
N ASN A 94 12.77 10.34 9.85
CA ASN A 94 13.41 9.08 10.27
C ASN A 94 13.48 8.01 9.15
N LEU A 95 12.74 8.19 8.05
CA LEU A 95 12.66 7.24 6.94
C LEU A 95 13.44 7.72 5.69
N THR A 96 14.08 8.89 5.73
CA THR A 96 14.79 9.43 4.55
C THR A 96 16.03 8.65 4.19
N ASP A 97 16.66 8.00 5.16
CA ASP A 97 17.99 7.39 4.99
C ASP A 97 17.93 5.86 4.86
N LEU A 98 16.72 5.28 4.88
CA LEU A 98 16.54 3.85 4.64
C LEU A 98 16.96 3.47 3.21
N PRO A 99 17.51 2.28 2.97
CA PRO A 99 17.68 1.78 1.61
C PRO A 99 16.30 1.62 0.93
N PRO A 100 16.22 1.63 -0.41
CA PRO A 100 15.02 1.16 -1.10
C PRO A 100 14.70 -0.28 -0.65
N ALA A 101 13.40 -0.57 -0.55
CA ALA A 101 12.91 -1.90 -0.20
C ALA A 101 13.21 -2.93 -1.30
#